data_AF-A0A6C2UMK5-F1
#
_entry.id   AF-A0A6C2UMK5-F1
#
_cell.length_a   1.000
_cell.length_b   1.000
_cell.length_c   1.000
_cell.angle_alpha   90.00
_cell.angle_beta   90.00
_cell.angle_gamma   90.00
#
_symmetry.space_group_name_H-M   'P 1'
#
loop_
_entity.id
_entity.type
_entity.pdbx_description
1 polymer ?
#
loop_
_entity_poly.entity_id
_entity_poly.type
_entity_poly.pdbx_seq_one_letter_code
_entity_poly.pdbx_strand_id
1 'polypeptide(L)'
;MMKVWLVSIFLMLAASSGGATYWPDDGNLFYPFAPKAGEGQSTAIHKDSPLFTGWADGYTGLVYGSGVDEMWMTPHLALGKAVGGSVDIVCLGDGGRITLTFSQSIMNGPDFDFAVFENAFNDTFLELAWVEVSSDGIHFCRFRNYVNNEDVGNPVAMRIYGLASKYKHSYGTPFDLSELQDTYNACFTSDAVFLSDAYANELKTNFPFLDLNNITHVRLIDVVGDGSAADSIGQPIYDPVNQPSSPGCDLDAVGVINQLPLNGIAQSIAFDPIPNQKLAFQSLELSAEADSGLPVVFAVQSGSATNFGSILTFTATGTVEVVASQPGNGTYAPASPVLRSFRVAEEIQHIFVEPLANQIKSGGSVRVNADASSGLPVKLEVYDGPATVSIGETNHVLNLANDIGTVTLRAFQPGDAATAPAPDVFVDFEIVESSASNAPVPLADWMAVNPLPGPAIASATDAYGRPAVVLEYALDRRMRGRSRVAGSGDLAGWTNIVPEIIGRDGAGDVMTLKVQLTAEEAKRYYRLMFEEQ
;
A
#
# COMPACT_ATOMS: atom_id res chain seq x y z
N MET A 1 52.60 38.94 30.37
CA MET A 1 51.17 38.77 29.99
C MET A 1 50.96 37.32 29.57
N MET A 2 50.60 36.46 30.53
CA MET A 2 50.26 35.06 30.27
C MET A 2 48.77 34.99 29.89
N LYS A 3 48.45 34.44 28.72
CA LYS A 3 47.08 34.15 28.32
C LYS A 3 46.69 32.78 28.88
N VAL A 4 45.84 32.80 29.91
CA VAL A 4 45.14 31.62 30.44
C VAL A 4 43.99 31.32 29.49
N TRP A 5 43.99 30.13 28.88
CA TRP A 5 42.84 29.63 28.15
C TRP A 5 41.93 28.91 29.15
N LEU A 6 40.78 29.51 29.48
CA LEU A 6 39.70 28.80 30.14
C LEU A 6 39.09 27.85 29.11
N VAL A 7 39.37 26.55 29.26
CA VAL A 7 38.60 25.49 28.60
C VAL A 7 37.38 25.25 29.48
N SER A 8 36.23 25.81 29.07
CA SER A 8 34.95 25.44 29.64
C SER A 8 34.61 24.02 29.18
N ILE A 9 34.92 23.04 30.03
CA ILE A 9 34.38 21.68 29.90
C ILE A 9 32.88 21.79 30.21
N PHE A 10 32.06 21.84 29.16
CA PHE A 10 30.66 21.48 29.29
C PHE A 10 30.64 19.97 29.52
N LEU A 11 30.59 19.59 30.80
CA LEU A 11 30.19 18.26 31.21
C LEU A 11 28.69 18.16 30.87
N MET A 12 28.37 17.80 29.62
CA MET A 12 27.09 17.18 29.35
C MET A 12 27.11 15.89 30.17
N LEU A 13 26.46 15.92 31.33
CA LEU A 13 25.91 14.68 31.88
C LEU A 13 24.99 14.15 30.79
N ALA A 14 25.49 13.23 29.98
CA ALA A 14 24.63 12.21 29.42
C ALA A 14 23.96 11.59 30.65
N ALA A 15 22.69 11.94 30.86
CA ALA A 15 21.83 11.03 31.58
C ALA A 15 21.85 9.76 30.73
N SER A 16 22.66 8.78 31.15
CA SER A 16 22.30 7.41 30.90
C SER A 16 20.85 7.32 31.36
N SER A 17 19.92 7.04 30.46
CA SER A 17 18.69 6.37 30.84
C SER A 17 19.16 5.19 31.68
N GLY A 18 19.02 5.33 33.00
CA GLY A 18 19.30 4.24 33.91
C GLY A 18 18.49 3.06 33.39
N GLY A 19 19.12 1.90 33.26
CA GLY A 19 18.45 0.68 32.84
C GLY A 19 17.11 0.62 33.54
N ALA A 20 16.05 0.71 32.75
CA ALA A 20 14.71 0.67 33.28
C ALA A 20 14.55 -0.74 33.84
N THR A 21 14.75 -0.89 35.14
CA THR A 21 14.43 -2.12 35.84
C THR A 21 12.91 -2.22 35.85
N TYR A 22 12.35 -2.86 34.82
CA TYR A 22 10.94 -3.21 34.66
C TYR A 22 10.56 -4.36 35.63
N TRP A 23 10.96 -4.23 36.90
CA TRP A 23 10.71 -5.20 37.97
C TRP A 23 9.97 -4.50 39.12
N PRO A 24 8.93 -5.13 39.69
CA PRO A 24 8.06 -4.50 40.67
C PRO A 24 8.67 -4.51 42.07
N ASP A 25 9.03 -3.35 42.61
CA ASP A 25 9.42 -3.23 44.03
C ASP A 25 8.32 -2.61 44.92
N ASP A 26 7.14 -2.27 44.38
CA ASP A 26 6.18 -1.41 45.08
C ASP A 26 4.69 -1.79 44.95
N GLY A 27 4.38 -3.04 44.58
CA GLY A 27 3.02 -3.60 44.79
C GLY A 27 1.90 -2.95 43.95
N ASN A 28 2.24 -2.13 42.97
CA ASN A 28 1.37 -1.69 41.88
C ASN A 28 2.05 -2.08 40.58
N LEU A 29 1.52 -3.08 39.86
CA LEU A 29 1.95 -3.42 38.51
C LEU A 29 1.61 -2.26 37.57
N PHE A 30 2.46 -1.24 37.49
CA PHE A 30 2.35 -0.20 36.48
C PHE A 30 3.39 -0.47 35.41
N TYR A 31 3.05 -1.36 34.47
CA TYR A 31 3.69 -1.31 33.17
C TYR A 31 3.34 0.05 32.57
N PRO A 32 4.31 0.92 32.23
CA PRO A 32 3.99 2.18 31.60
C PRO A 32 3.44 1.87 30.22
N PHE A 33 2.13 1.73 30.13
CA PHE A 33 1.46 1.59 28.86
C PHE A 33 1.67 2.90 28.10
N ALA A 34 2.59 2.87 27.14
CA ALA A 34 2.93 4.06 26.39
C ALA A 34 1.67 4.67 25.75
N PRO A 35 1.50 6.00 25.80
CA PRO A 35 0.41 6.72 25.16
C PRO A 35 0.36 6.50 23.64
N LYS A 36 -0.75 6.93 23.03
CA LYS A 36 -0.96 6.86 21.58
C LYS A 36 0.08 7.68 20.81
N ALA A 37 0.23 7.38 19.52
CA ALA A 37 1.16 8.10 18.66
C ALA A 37 0.91 9.62 18.67
N GLY A 38 1.98 10.41 18.83
CA GLY A 38 1.92 11.88 18.86
C GLY A 38 1.61 12.50 20.23
N GLU A 39 1.33 11.71 21.26
CA GLU A 39 1.26 12.20 22.65
C GLU A 39 2.62 12.16 23.34
N GLY A 40 2.81 13.02 24.35
CA GLY A 40 4.04 13.02 25.14
C GLY A 40 4.27 11.67 25.81
N GLN A 41 5.52 11.19 25.81
CA GLN A 41 5.94 9.87 26.34
C GLN A 41 5.43 8.66 25.53
N SER A 42 4.82 8.85 24.35
CA SER A 42 4.56 7.75 23.43
C SER A 42 5.88 7.11 22.97
N THR A 43 5.88 5.79 22.81
CA THR A 43 6.99 5.03 22.22
C THR A 43 6.79 4.76 20.73
N ALA A 44 5.69 5.22 20.13
CA ALA A 44 5.42 5.04 18.71
C ALA A 44 6.54 5.62 17.83
N ILE A 45 7.06 4.81 16.91
CA ILE A 45 8.12 5.24 15.98
C ILE A 45 7.52 5.45 14.60
N HIS A 46 7.60 6.66 14.07
CA HIS A 46 7.11 6.96 12.71
C HIS A 46 7.94 6.22 11.65
N LYS A 47 7.31 5.72 10.58
CA LYS A 47 7.95 4.97 9.47
C LYS A 47 9.13 5.66 8.79
N ASP A 48 9.13 6.99 8.81
CA ASP A 48 10.20 7.83 8.24
C ASP A 48 11.28 8.22 9.27
N SER A 49 11.26 7.62 10.45
CA SER A 49 12.28 7.84 11.47
C SER A 49 13.67 7.48 10.94
N PRO A 50 14.68 8.33 11.18
CA PRO A 50 16.06 8.03 10.79
C PRO A 50 16.70 6.93 11.65
N LEU A 51 15.98 6.41 12.65
CA LEU A 51 16.43 5.27 13.45
C LEU A 51 16.48 3.97 12.64
N PHE A 52 15.66 3.84 11.59
CA PHE A 52 15.63 2.61 10.81
C PHE A 52 16.86 2.49 9.91
N THR A 53 17.59 1.39 10.10
CA THR A 53 18.82 1.04 9.38
C THR A 53 18.58 -0.06 8.35
N GLY A 54 17.49 -0.82 8.49
CA GLY A 54 17.09 -1.88 7.57
C GLY A 54 15.62 -2.25 7.73
N TRP A 55 15.17 -3.22 6.95
CA TRP A 55 13.80 -3.72 6.92
C TRP A 55 13.81 -5.22 6.63
N ALA A 56 12.71 -5.90 6.91
CA ALA A 56 12.53 -7.28 6.48
C ALA A 56 12.66 -7.40 4.96
N ASP A 57 13.39 -8.42 4.49
CA ASP A 57 13.68 -8.62 3.06
C ASP A 57 13.29 -10.02 2.55
N GLY A 58 12.65 -10.83 3.40
CA GLY A 58 11.97 -12.05 2.98
C GLY A 58 10.95 -12.50 4.01
N TYR A 59 10.29 -13.62 3.74
CA TYR A 59 9.43 -14.29 4.71
C TYR A 59 9.40 -15.80 4.51
N THR A 60 8.90 -16.50 5.52
CA THR A 60 8.64 -17.93 5.54
C THR A 60 7.48 -18.25 6.48
N GLY A 61 7.03 -19.49 6.49
CA GLY A 61 6.07 -20.00 7.48
C GLY A 61 4.71 -19.29 7.47
N LEU A 62 4.33 -18.66 6.36
CA LEU A 62 3.05 -17.99 6.18
C LEU A 62 1.91 -19.00 6.24
N VAL A 63 0.95 -18.74 7.11
CA VAL A 63 -0.30 -19.49 7.22
C VAL A 63 -1.41 -18.47 7.44
N TYR A 64 -2.31 -18.35 6.47
CA TYR A 64 -3.50 -17.52 6.64
C TYR A 64 -4.48 -18.15 7.62
N GLY A 65 -5.04 -17.30 8.47
CA GLY A 65 -6.21 -17.57 9.29
C GLY A 65 -7.50 -17.61 8.46
N SER A 66 -8.65 -17.62 9.13
CA SER A 66 -9.94 -17.56 8.44
C SER A 66 -10.33 -16.14 8.04
N GLY A 67 -11.18 -16.02 7.01
CA GLY A 67 -11.87 -14.77 6.67
C GLY A 67 -11.10 -13.78 5.78
N VAL A 68 -9.86 -14.10 5.41
CA VAL A 68 -9.03 -13.29 4.51
C VAL A 68 -9.47 -13.46 3.06
N ASP A 69 -9.83 -12.36 2.41
CA ASP A 69 -10.06 -12.32 0.97
C ASP A 69 -8.73 -12.41 0.20
N GLU A 70 -8.73 -13.07 -0.97
CA GLU A 70 -7.52 -13.28 -1.79
C GLU A 70 -6.76 -12.00 -2.11
N MET A 71 -7.45 -10.85 -2.21
CA MET A 71 -6.81 -9.55 -2.50
C MET A 71 -5.88 -9.06 -1.38
N TRP A 72 -6.06 -9.54 -0.15
CA TRP A 72 -5.21 -9.18 1.00
C TRP A 72 -4.11 -10.21 1.28
N MET A 73 -4.08 -11.30 0.50
CA MET A 73 -3.04 -12.33 0.58
C MET A 73 -1.76 -11.88 -0.16
N THR A 74 -1.16 -10.77 0.28
CA THR A 74 -0.04 -10.10 -0.40
C THR A 74 1.21 -9.99 0.48
N PRO A 75 1.83 -11.13 0.87
CA PRO A 75 2.93 -11.15 1.85
C PRO A 75 4.18 -10.38 1.40
N HIS A 76 4.33 -10.16 0.10
CA HIS A 76 5.42 -9.37 -0.47
C HIS A 76 5.31 -7.87 -0.15
N LEU A 77 4.12 -7.36 0.22
CA LEU A 77 3.93 -5.97 0.64
C LEU A 77 4.47 -5.71 2.05
N ALA A 78 4.61 -6.76 2.89
CA ALA A 78 5.23 -6.67 4.21
C ALA A 78 6.78 -6.54 4.18
N LEU A 79 7.38 -6.48 2.99
CA LEU A 79 8.83 -6.45 2.79
C LEU A 79 9.29 -5.06 2.38
N GLY A 80 10.44 -4.66 2.92
CA GLY A 80 10.99 -3.34 2.70
C GLY A 80 10.37 -2.28 3.62
N LYS A 81 10.47 -1.02 3.20
CA LYS A 81 10.07 0.12 4.02
C LYS A 81 8.55 0.23 4.11
N ALA A 82 8.04 0.36 5.34
CA ALA A 82 6.64 0.66 5.61
C ALA A 82 6.16 1.84 4.77
N VAL A 83 5.04 1.64 4.07
CA VAL A 83 4.44 2.67 3.20
C VAL A 83 3.48 3.54 4.03
N GLY A 84 2.78 2.92 4.98
CA GLY A 84 1.75 3.55 5.79
C GLY A 84 0.42 3.77 5.05
N GLY A 85 0.20 3.08 3.93
CA GLY A 85 -1.05 3.06 3.18
C GLY A 85 -1.98 1.95 3.66
N SER A 86 -3.29 2.08 3.38
CA SER A 86 -4.29 1.12 3.90
C SER A 86 -4.36 -0.21 3.14
N VAL A 87 -3.52 -0.37 2.12
CA VAL A 87 -3.60 -1.50 1.19
C VAL A 87 -2.25 -2.16 0.92
N ASP A 88 -1.18 -1.57 1.42
CA ASP A 88 0.19 -2.09 1.35
C ASP A 88 0.45 -3.05 2.53
N ILE A 89 -0.45 -4.02 2.71
CA ILE A 89 -0.41 -4.94 3.86
C ILE A 89 -0.60 -6.38 3.45
N VAL A 90 -0.09 -7.28 4.28
CA VAL A 90 -0.57 -8.66 4.32
C VAL A 90 -1.53 -8.83 5.51
N CYS A 91 -2.76 -9.20 5.20
CA CYS A 91 -3.74 -9.57 6.23
C CYS A 91 -3.50 -11.02 6.65
N LEU A 92 -3.30 -11.25 7.94
CA LEU A 92 -3.02 -12.59 8.45
C LEU A 92 -4.28 -13.44 8.57
N GLY A 93 -5.46 -12.86 8.80
CA GLY A 93 -6.66 -13.62 9.12
C GLY A 93 -6.74 -14.01 10.59
N ASP A 94 -7.94 -14.36 11.04
CA ASP A 94 -8.16 -14.85 12.42
C ASP A 94 -7.29 -16.10 12.68
N GLY A 95 -6.28 -15.96 13.55
CA GLY A 95 -5.33 -16.99 13.94
C GLY A 95 -4.22 -17.28 12.93
N GLY A 96 -4.02 -16.39 11.95
CA GLY A 96 -2.94 -16.46 10.97
C GLY A 96 -1.55 -16.17 11.56
N ARG A 97 -0.51 -16.39 10.75
CA ARG A 97 0.87 -16.06 11.10
C ARG A 97 1.77 -15.87 9.89
N ILE A 98 2.82 -15.09 10.06
CA ILE A 98 3.92 -14.93 9.11
C ILE A 98 5.25 -14.84 9.87
N THR A 99 6.33 -15.35 9.28
CA THR A 99 7.69 -15.12 9.79
C THR A 99 8.46 -14.28 8.79
N LEU A 100 8.73 -13.02 9.10
CA LEU A 100 9.62 -12.18 8.32
C LEU A 100 11.07 -12.55 8.59
N THR A 101 11.90 -12.50 7.54
CA THR A 101 13.31 -12.86 7.58
C THR A 101 14.19 -11.67 7.22
N PHE A 102 15.41 -11.68 7.76
CA PHE A 102 16.38 -10.61 7.60
C PHE A 102 17.70 -11.19 7.11
N SER A 103 18.10 -10.87 5.87
CA SER A 103 19.40 -11.28 5.33
C SER A 103 20.58 -10.66 6.07
N GLN A 104 20.36 -9.49 6.66
CA GLN A 104 21.25 -8.83 7.59
C GLN A 104 20.57 -8.74 8.97
N SER A 105 21.12 -9.49 9.92
CA SER A 105 20.50 -9.76 11.22
C SER A 105 20.23 -8.51 12.06
N ILE A 106 19.16 -8.56 12.84
CA ILE A 106 18.89 -7.63 13.94
C ILE A 106 19.82 -8.01 15.10
N MET A 107 20.39 -7.02 15.78
CA MET A 107 21.23 -7.22 16.95
C MET A 107 20.73 -6.39 18.12
N ASN A 108 20.92 -6.90 19.33
CA ASN A 108 20.61 -6.17 20.57
C ASN A 108 21.56 -4.98 20.73
N GLY A 109 21.00 -3.77 20.69
CA GLY A 109 21.68 -2.52 20.90
C GLY A 109 21.10 -1.75 22.08
N PRO A 110 21.36 -0.43 22.18
CA PRO A 110 20.70 0.42 23.16
C PRO A 110 19.22 0.63 22.79
N ASP A 111 18.36 0.58 23.81
CA ASP A 111 16.90 0.78 23.70
C ASP A 111 16.26 -0.17 22.66
N PHE A 112 15.31 0.30 21.86
CA PHE A 112 14.60 -0.53 20.89
C PHE A 112 15.47 -0.98 19.71
N ASP A 113 15.28 -2.24 19.28
CA ASP A 113 16.06 -2.86 18.20
C ASP A 113 15.30 -3.00 16.89
N PHE A 114 13.97 -3.06 16.94
CA PHE A 114 13.12 -3.08 15.76
C PHE A 114 11.72 -2.56 16.09
N ALA A 115 10.91 -2.31 15.07
CA ALA A 115 9.51 -1.95 15.22
C ALA A 115 8.63 -2.67 14.19
N VAL A 116 7.43 -3.05 14.63
CA VAL A 116 6.41 -3.69 13.79
C VAL A 116 5.38 -2.65 13.36
N PHE A 117 5.16 -2.53 12.06
CA PHE A 117 4.22 -1.60 11.44
C PHE A 117 2.97 -2.35 10.98
N GLU A 118 1.83 -1.82 11.39
CA GLU A 118 0.52 -2.36 11.12
C GLU A 118 -0.37 -1.26 10.56
N ASN A 119 -1.44 -1.64 9.88
CA ASN A 119 -2.40 -0.71 9.30
C ASN A 119 -3.65 -0.51 10.18
N ALA A 120 -3.46 -0.27 11.49
CA ALA A 120 -4.58 0.15 12.32
C ALA A 120 -5.13 1.52 11.83
N PHE A 121 -6.41 1.57 11.45
CA PHE A 121 -7.03 2.80 10.94
C PHE A 121 -7.06 3.94 11.96
N ASN A 122 -7.10 3.61 13.25
CA ASN A 122 -7.14 4.56 14.35
C ASN A 122 -6.58 3.96 15.65
N ASP A 123 -6.43 4.77 16.69
CA ASP A 123 -5.85 4.35 17.98
C ASP A 123 -6.78 3.45 18.83
N THR A 124 -7.95 3.06 18.30
CA THR A 124 -8.98 2.29 19.02
C THR A 124 -9.45 1.01 18.32
N PHE A 125 -9.09 0.82 17.06
CA PHE A 125 -9.39 -0.38 16.29
C PHE A 125 -8.06 -1.03 15.95
N LEU A 126 -7.65 -1.95 16.82
CA LEU A 126 -6.32 -2.57 16.82
C LEU A 126 -6.51 -4.08 16.65
N GLU A 127 -5.83 -4.68 15.69
CA GLU A 127 -5.84 -6.12 15.44
C GLU A 127 -4.49 -6.68 15.88
N LEU A 128 -4.44 -7.19 17.10
CA LEU A 128 -3.20 -7.43 17.84
C LEU A 128 -2.52 -8.70 17.35
N ALA A 129 -1.19 -8.69 17.41
CA ALA A 129 -0.39 -9.88 17.15
C ALA A 129 0.68 -10.08 18.22
N TRP A 130 0.94 -11.35 18.56
CA TRP A 130 2.13 -11.71 19.30
C TRP A 130 3.36 -11.57 18.40
N VAL A 131 4.45 -11.08 19.01
CA VAL A 131 5.74 -10.94 18.34
C VAL A 131 6.74 -11.91 18.96
N GLU A 132 7.39 -12.70 18.12
CA GLU A 132 8.43 -13.65 18.50
C GLU A 132 9.67 -13.45 17.64
N VAL A 133 10.85 -13.77 18.19
CA VAL A 133 12.11 -13.70 17.45
C VAL A 133 12.87 -15.02 17.49
N SER A 134 13.68 -15.26 16.46
CA SER A 134 14.54 -16.44 16.36
C SER A 134 15.84 -16.14 15.61
N SER A 135 16.90 -16.85 16.00
CA SER A 135 18.19 -16.86 15.30
C SER A 135 18.32 -18.00 14.28
N ASP A 136 17.52 -19.06 14.42
CA ASP A 136 17.64 -20.29 13.63
C ASP A 136 16.37 -20.67 12.84
N GLY A 137 15.28 -19.90 13.01
CA GLY A 137 14.01 -20.17 12.34
C GLY A 137 13.27 -21.39 12.89
N ILE A 138 13.69 -21.94 14.03
CA ILE A 138 13.08 -23.11 14.68
C ILE A 138 12.63 -22.77 16.10
N HIS A 139 13.53 -22.21 16.92
CA HIS A 139 13.26 -21.85 18.31
C HIS A 139 12.88 -20.38 18.39
N PHE A 140 11.62 -20.10 18.77
CA PHE A 140 11.10 -18.75 18.84
C PHE A 140 10.87 -18.32 20.28
N CYS A 141 11.29 -17.10 20.60
CA CYS A 141 11.08 -16.47 21.89
C CYS A 141 10.08 -15.33 21.72
N ARG A 142 8.91 -15.49 22.35
CA ARG A 142 7.87 -14.47 22.38
C ARG A 142 8.25 -13.33 23.31
N PHE A 143 7.97 -12.11 22.90
CA PHE A 143 8.05 -10.95 23.78
C PHE A 143 6.99 -11.00 24.86
N ARG A 144 7.39 -10.58 26.05
CA ARG A 144 6.48 -10.40 27.18
C ARG A 144 5.42 -9.37 26.80
N ASN A 145 4.17 -9.68 27.07
CA ASN A 145 3.02 -8.86 26.71
C ASN A 145 1.96 -8.85 27.81
N TYR A 146 1.24 -7.73 27.89
CA TYR A 146 0.20 -7.49 28.88
C TYR A 146 -0.96 -6.72 28.26
N VAL A 147 -2.16 -7.11 28.67
CA VAL A 147 -3.39 -6.35 28.40
C VAL A 147 -4.09 -6.06 29.72
N ASN A 148 -4.67 -4.87 29.85
CA ASN A 148 -5.56 -4.58 30.97
C ASN A 148 -7.03 -4.55 30.48
N ASN A 149 -7.78 -5.59 30.87
CA ASN A 149 -9.17 -5.83 30.48
C ASN A 149 -10.22 -5.13 31.37
N GLU A 150 -9.83 -4.24 32.29
CA GLU A 150 -10.77 -3.60 33.23
C GLU A 150 -11.79 -2.67 32.56
N ASP A 151 -11.61 -2.32 31.28
CA ASP A 151 -12.57 -1.56 30.47
C ASP A 151 -13.12 -2.40 29.30
N VAL A 152 -14.08 -3.27 29.62
CA VAL A 152 -14.81 -4.07 28.62
C VAL A 152 -15.61 -3.12 27.71
N GLY A 153 -15.10 -2.85 26.50
CA GLY A 153 -15.80 -2.07 25.46
C GLY A 153 -15.10 -0.81 24.95
N ASN A 154 -13.84 -0.54 25.31
CA ASN A 154 -13.05 0.52 24.69
C ASN A 154 -11.56 0.12 24.60
N PRO A 155 -11.05 -0.34 23.44
CA PRO A 155 -9.66 -0.71 23.28
C PRO A 155 -8.85 0.56 23.08
N VAL A 156 -8.47 1.25 24.15
CA VAL A 156 -7.51 2.34 23.98
C VAL A 156 -6.13 1.69 23.93
N ALA A 157 -5.40 1.88 22.83
CA ALA A 157 -3.96 1.56 22.67
C ALA A 157 -3.10 1.77 23.94
N MET A 158 -3.52 2.69 24.81
CA MET A 158 -2.93 3.05 26.10
C MET A 158 -2.94 1.96 27.19
N ARG A 159 -3.41 0.72 26.95
CA ARG A 159 -3.38 -0.36 27.97
C ARG A 159 -2.86 -1.69 27.45
N ILE A 160 -2.05 -1.62 26.39
CA ILE A 160 -1.42 -2.77 25.74
C ILE A 160 0.10 -2.59 25.78
N TYR A 161 0.81 -3.67 26.08
CA TYR A 161 2.27 -3.74 26.07
C TYR A 161 2.74 -5.01 25.36
N GLY A 162 3.81 -4.91 24.57
CA GLY A 162 4.49 -6.06 23.97
C GLY A 162 3.71 -6.84 22.89
N LEU A 163 2.61 -6.27 22.38
CA LEU A 163 1.88 -6.76 21.22
C LEU A 163 2.08 -5.80 20.04
N ALA A 164 2.14 -6.34 18.83
CA ALA A 164 2.08 -5.52 17.62
C ALA A 164 0.69 -4.89 17.45
N SER A 165 0.56 -3.99 16.47
CA SER A 165 -0.70 -3.29 16.15
C SER A 165 -1.20 -2.36 17.24
N LYS A 166 -0.29 -1.85 18.09
CA LYS A 166 -0.64 -0.88 19.12
C LYS A 166 -0.95 0.51 18.56
N TYR A 167 -0.33 0.88 17.44
CA TYR A 167 -0.37 2.22 16.90
C TYR A 167 -1.02 2.25 15.52
N LYS A 168 -1.71 3.36 15.24
CA LYS A 168 -2.29 3.63 13.91
C LYS A 168 -1.25 3.60 12.80
N HIS A 169 -1.71 3.49 11.56
CA HIS A 169 -0.90 3.51 10.34
C HIS A 169 0.22 4.56 10.37
N SER A 170 1.33 4.24 9.70
CA SER A 170 2.60 4.98 9.70
C SER A 170 3.40 4.97 11.01
N TYR A 171 2.90 4.41 12.10
CA TYR A 171 3.64 4.28 13.36
C TYR A 171 3.84 2.83 13.75
N GLY A 172 5.10 2.45 13.99
CA GLY A 172 5.49 1.12 14.41
C GLY A 172 5.49 0.97 15.93
N THR A 173 5.17 -0.23 16.40
CA THR A 173 5.32 -0.63 17.79
C THR A 173 6.73 -1.15 18.01
N PRO A 174 7.55 -0.49 18.86
CA PRO A 174 8.94 -0.89 19.02
C PRO A 174 9.14 -2.03 20.01
N PHE A 175 10.22 -2.78 19.84
CA PHE A 175 10.61 -3.93 20.65
C PHE A 175 12.11 -3.87 20.96
N ASP A 176 12.49 -4.16 22.21
CA ASP A 176 13.86 -4.17 22.74
C ASP A 176 14.24 -5.63 23.10
N LEU A 177 15.22 -6.19 22.39
CA LEU A 177 15.66 -7.58 22.54
C LEU A 177 16.20 -7.88 23.95
N SER A 178 16.71 -6.88 24.68
CA SER A 178 17.19 -7.06 26.04
C SER A 178 16.07 -7.49 27.01
N GLU A 179 14.81 -7.14 26.70
CA GLU A 179 13.64 -7.55 27.50
C GLU A 179 13.45 -9.07 27.53
N LEU A 180 13.87 -9.79 26.47
CA LEU A 180 13.80 -11.25 26.43
C LEU A 180 14.79 -11.87 27.42
N GLN A 181 16.00 -11.32 27.51
CA GLN A 181 17.01 -11.76 28.47
C GLN A 181 16.57 -11.51 29.90
N ASP A 182 16.02 -10.33 30.16
CA ASP A 182 15.49 -9.95 31.47
C ASP A 182 14.31 -10.85 31.86
N THR A 183 13.38 -11.07 30.94
CA THR A 183 12.23 -11.97 31.16
C THR A 183 12.68 -13.40 31.44
N TYR A 184 13.65 -13.92 30.68
CA TYR A 184 14.21 -15.25 30.90
C TYR A 184 14.85 -15.38 32.29
N ASN A 185 15.62 -14.38 32.72
CA ASN A 185 16.26 -14.37 34.05
C ASN A 185 15.23 -14.45 35.17
N ALA A 186 14.14 -13.70 35.07
CA ALA A 186 13.09 -13.71 36.09
C ALA A 186 12.27 -14.98 36.16
N CYS A 187 12.28 -15.80 35.10
CA CYS A 187 11.69 -17.13 35.19
C CYS A 187 12.37 -18.03 36.25
N PHE A 188 13.50 -17.59 36.84
CA PHE A 188 14.25 -18.26 37.90
C PHE A 188 14.31 -17.47 39.21
N THR A 189 13.64 -16.32 39.31
CA THR A 189 13.55 -15.51 40.53
C THR A 189 12.15 -15.63 41.16
N SER A 190 11.91 -14.91 42.26
CA SER A 190 10.56 -14.73 42.83
C SER A 190 9.59 -14.01 41.88
N ASP A 191 10.10 -13.35 40.85
CA ASP A 191 9.31 -12.52 39.92
C ASP A 191 8.62 -13.36 38.85
N ALA A 192 8.90 -14.67 38.79
CA ALA A 192 8.16 -15.62 37.96
C ALA A 192 6.64 -15.60 38.24
N VAL A 193 6.20 -15.08 39.40
CA VAL A 193 4.79 -14.86 39.73
C VAL A 193 4.07 -13.92 38.75
N PHE A 194 4.82 -13.09 38.02
CA PHE A 194 4.28 -12.19 36.99
C PHE A 194 4.33 -12.79 35.59
N LEU A 195 4.41 -14.12 35.49
CA LEU A 195 4.34 -14.89 34.26
C LEU A 195 3.44 -16.12 34.49
N SER A 196 2.72 -16.54 33.46
CA SER A 196 2.04 -17.83 33.47
C SER A 196 3.06 -18.97 33.34
N ASP A 197 2.75 -20.14 33.92
CA ASP A 197 3.60 -21.33 33.77
C ASP A 197 3.80 -21.71 32.29
N ALA A 198 2.76 -21.53 31.46
CA ALA A 198 2.84 -21.83 30.03
C ALA A 198 3.89 -20.95 29.34
N TYR A 199 3.80 -19.63 29.51
CA TYR A 199 4.74 -18.67 28.92
C TYR A 199 6.16 -18.89 29.45
N ALA A 200 6.33 -19.04 30.77
CA ALA A 200 7.65 -19.22 31.37
C ALA A 200 8.34 -20.52 30.91
N ASN A 201 7.58 -21.60 30.72
CA ASN A 201 8.12 -22.87 30.23
C ASN A 201 8.52 -22.81 28.76
N GLU A 202 7.73 -22.13 27.92
CA GLU A 202 8.07 -21.91 26.52
C GLU A 202 9.37 -21.10 26.39
N LEU A 203 9.48 -19.98 27.11
CA LEU A 203 10.68 -19.14 27.08
C LEU A 203 11.91 -19.90 27.60
N LYS A 204 11.79 -20.67 28.69
CA LYS A 204 12.90 -21.51 29.21
C LYS A 204 13.39 -22.54 28.19
N THR A 205 12.48 -23.04 27.35
CA THR A 205 12.79 -24.05 26.34
C THR A 205 13.51 -23.44 25.14
N ASN A 206 13.07 -22.26 24.69
CA ASN A 206 13.54 -21.68 23.43
C ASN A 206 14.71 -20.69 23.60
N PHE A 207 14.74 -19.91 24.68
CA PHE A 207 15.74 -18.85 24.90
C PHE A 207 17.21 -19.34 24.86
N PRO A 208 17.56 -20.54 25.35
CA PRO A 208 18.94 -21.04 25.24
C PRO A 208 19.49 -21.18 23.82
N PHE A 209 18.63 -21.16 22.80
CA PHE A 209 19.01 -21.22 21.38
C PHE A 209 19.04 -19.84 20.70
N LEU A 210 18.61 -18.79 21.41
CA LEU A 210 18.52 -17.43 20.89
C LEU A 210 19.87 -16.71 21.02
N ASP A 211 20.40 -16.22 19.90
CA ASP A 211 21.50 -15.27 19.88
C ASP A 211 20.94 -13.86 19.65
N LEU A 212 20.86 -13.08 20.72
CA LEU A 212 20.34 -11.71 20.70
C LEU A 212 21.15 -10.77 19.78
N ASN A 213 22.37 -11.13 19.38
CA ASN A 213 23.16 -10.34 18.43
C ASN A 213 23.01 -10.83 16.98
N ASN A 214 22.18 -11.84 16.75
CA ASN A 214 21.99 -12.47 15.45
C ASN A 214 20.55 -12.98 15.29
N ILE A 215 19.59 -12.07 15.39
CA ILE A 215 18.18 -12.35 15.13
C ILE A 215 17.93 -12.26 13.62
N THR A 216 17.48 -13.36 13.04
CA THR A 216 17.27 -13.51 11.59
C THR A 216 15.80 -13.66 11.22
N HIS A 217 14.94 -13.85 12.22
CA HIS A 217 13.50 -14.08 12.04
C HIS A 217 12.70 -13.29 13.06
N VAL A 218 11.64 -12.62 12.61
CA VAL A 218 10.58 -12.03 13.44
C VAL A 218 9.27 -12.67 13.00
N ARG A 219 8.59 -13.36 13.92
CA ARG A 219 7.30 -13.98 13.67
C ARG A 219 6.18 -13.18 14.30
N LEU A 220 5.14 -12.96 13.52
CA LEU A 220 3.89 -12.37 13.94
C LEU A 220 2.83 -13.45 13.91
N ILE A 221 2.05 -13.54 14.98
CA ILE A 221 0.94 -14.47 15.12
C ILE A 221 -0.27 -13.64 15.52
N ASP A 222 -1.29 -13.68 14.68
CA ASP A 222 -2.56 -13.01 14.94
C ASP A 222 -3.17 -13.48 16.26
N VAL A 223 -3.70 -12.52 17.02
CA VAL A 223 -4.52 -12.79 18.19
C VAL A 223 -5.98 -12.76 17.76
N VAL A 224 -6.65 -13.91 17.80
CA VAL A 224 -8.05 -14.07 17.36
C VAL A 224 -9.04 -13.15 18.09
N GLY A 225 -8.69 -12.61 19.27
CA GLY A 225 -9.50 -11.59 19.94
C GLY A 225 -10.74 -12.05 20.70
N ASP A 226 -11.09 -13.34 20.65
CA ASP A 226 -12.29 -13.88 21.28
C ASP A 226 -12.11 -14.28 22.75
N GLY A 227 -10.93 -13.98 23.33
CA GLY A 227 -10.53 -14.37 24.68
C GLY A 227 -9.95 -15.78 24.78
N SER A 228 -9.80 -16.53 23.68
CA SER A 228 -9.11 -17.84 23.67
C SER A 228 -7.60 -17.71 23.78
N ALA A 229 -7.05 -16.59 23.30
CA ALA A 229 -5.66 -16.19 23.46
C ALA A 229 -5.43 -15.55 24.84
N ALA A 230 -4.24 -15.74 25.40
CA ALA A 230 -3.87 -15.16 26.69
C ALA A 230 -2.52 -14.43 26.64
N ASP A 231 -2.39 -13.40 27.46
CA ASP A 231 -1.16 -12.63 27.62
C ASP A 231 -0.11 -13.38 28.47
N SER A 232 1.01 -12.72 28.77
CA SER A 232 2.12 -13.38 29.48
C SER A 232 1.80 -13.78 30.92
N ILE A 233 0.75 -13.23 31.55
CA ILE A 233 0.26 -13.63 32.88
C ILE A 233 -0.96 -14.53 32.83
N GLY A 234 -1.42 -14.90 31.63
CA GLY A 234 -2.58 -15.77 31.43
C GLY A 234 -3.91 -15.02 31.46
N GLN A 235 -3.93 -13.70 31.33
CA GLN A 235 -5.18 -12.96 31.14
C GLN A 235 -5.64 -13.10 29.69
N PRO A 236 -6.94 -13.33 29.43
CA PRO A 236 -7.48 -13.38 28.08
C PRO A 236 -7.19 -12.09 27.30
N ILE A 237 -6.89 -12.19 26.01
CA ILE A 237 -6.73 -11.03 25.13
C ILE A 237 -8.00 -10.88 24.30
N TYR A 238 -8.55 -9.66 24.26
CA TYR A 238 -9.69 -9.29 23.44
C TYR A 238 -9.34 -8.15 22.50
N ASP A 239 -9.71 -8.28 21.24
CA ASP A 239 -9.65 -7.26 20.21
C ASP A 239 -10.76 -7.53 19.16
N PRO A 240 -10.90 -6.73 18.08
CA PRO A 240 -11.96 -6.91 17.09
C PRO A 240 -11.88 -8.27 16.38
N VAL A 241 -13.00 -8.99 16.35
CA VAL A 241 -13.10 -10.34 15.76
C VAL A 241 -14.10 -10.40 14.61
N ASN A 242 -13.93 -11.35 13.69
CA ASN A 242 -14.84 -11.62 12.57
C ASN A 242 -15.07 -10.41 11.64
N GLN A 243 -14.03 -9.63 11.38
CA GLN A 243 -14.13 -8.53 10.40
C GLN A 243 -14.34 -9.10 8.99
N PRO A 244 -15.15 -8.43 8.16
CA PRO A 244 -15.33 -8.84 6.77
C PRO A 244 -14.06 -8.57 5.97
N SER A 245 -13.65 -9.56 5.16
CA SER A 245 -12.57 -9.51 4.16
C SER A 245 -11.13 -9.41 4.66
N SER A 246 -10.84 -8.69 5.74
CA SER A 246 -9.49 -8.54 6.29
C SER A 246 -9.49 -8.64 7.82
N PRO A 247 -9.86 -9.79 8.42
CA PRO A 247 -9.78 -9.95 9.86
C PRO A 247 -8.34 -10.18 10.33
N GLY A 248 -8.04 -9.69 11.53
CA GLY A 248 -6.76 -9.95 12.19
C GLY A 248 -5.66 -9.02 11.70
N CYS A 249 -4.45 -9.27 12.17
CA CYS A 249 -3.28 -8.39 11.97
C CYS A 249 -3.01 -8.09 10.48
N ASP A 250 -3.01 -6.79 10.14
CA ASP A 250 -2.77 -6.21 8.82
C ASP A 250 -1.36 -5.59 8.74
N LEU A 251 -0.37 -6.45 8.48
CA LEU A 251 1.06 -6.14 8.58
C LEU A 251 1.57 -5.36 7.36
N ASP A 252 2.13 -4.16 7.62
CA ASP A 252 2.79 -3.27 6.63
C ASP A 252 4.30 -3.53 6.54
N ALA A 253 5.00 -3.64 7.68
CA ALA A 253 6.45 -3.94 7.66
C ALA A 253 7.02 -4.31 9.03
N VAL A 254 8.28 -4.77 9.04
CA VAL A 254 9.13 -4.74 10.24
C VAL A 254 10.42 -3.98 9.92
N GLY A 255 10.61 -2.85 10.61
CA GLY A 255 11.78 -1.97 10.47
C GLY A 255 12.83 -2.27 11.54
N VAL A 256 14.10 -2.36 11.14
CA VAL A 256 15.25 -2.65 12.00
C VAL A 256 15.90 -1.35 12.45
N ILE A 257 16.18 -1.21 13.74
CA ILE A 257 16.89 -0.07 14.35
C ILE A 257 18.36 -0.44 14.56
N ASN A 258 18.61 -1.53 15.29
CA ASN A 258 19.95 -2.02 15.57
C ASN A 258 20.23 -3.24 14.69
N GLN A 259 21.09 -3.04 13.68
CA GLN A 259 21.40 -4.05 12.68
C GLN A 259 22.87 -4.43 12.73
N LEU A 260 23.17 -5.72 12.57
CA LEU A 260 24.54 -6.22 12.56
C LEU A 260 25.33 -5.58 11.41
N PRO A 261 26.53 -5.02 11.62
CA PRO A 261 27.29 -4.38 10.54
C PRO A 261 27.62 -5.33 9.39
N LEU A 262 27.53 -4.85 8.16
CA LEU A 262 27.90 -5.62 6.97
C LEU A 262 29.40 -5.94 6.96
N ASN A 263 29.73 -7.16 6.50
CA ASN A 263 31.09 -7.55 6.18
C ASN A 263 31.33 -7.42 4.67
N GLY A 264 31.86 -6.29 4.24
CA GLY A 264 32.08 -5.95 2.84
C GLY A 264 31.34 -4.68 2.41
N ILE A 265 31.47 -4.31 1.14
CA ILE A 265 30.76 -3.16 0.56
C ILE A 265 29.30 -3.57 0.31
N ALA A 266 28.35 -2.77 0.78
CA ALA A 266 26.93 -2.96 0.51
C ALA A 266 26.65 -2.90 -1.01
N GLN A 267 25.68 -3.69 -1.46
CA GLN A 267 25.25 -3.74 -2.85
C GLN A 267 23.74 -4.00 -2.93
N SER A 268 23.16 -3.68 -4.07
CA SER A 268 21.72 -3.80 -4.32
C SER A 268 21.43 -4.59 -5.59
N ILE A 269 20.22 -5.16 -5.66
CA ILE A 269 19.69 -5.84 -6.84
C ILE A 269 18.58 -4.99 -7.43
N ALA A 270 18.73 -4.62 -8.71
CA ALA A 270 17.64 -4.11 -9.53
C ALA A 270 16.92 -5.30 -10.18
N PHE A 271 15.69 -5.55 -9.76
CA PHE A 271 14.83 -6.58 -10.34
C PHE A 271 13.42 -5.99 -10.48
N ASP A 272 12.99 -5.64 -11.68
CA ASP A 272 11.74 -4.90 -11.86
C ASP A 272 10.50 -5.74 -11.50
N PRO A 273 9.37 -5.09 -11.13
CA PRO A 273 8.08 -5.76 -11.02
C PRO A 273 7.75 -6.59 -12.26
N ILE A 274 7.32 -7.84 -12.05
CA ILE A 274 6.93 -8.73 -13.13
C ILE A 274 5.41 -8.54 -13.35
N PRO A 275 4.95 -8.13 -14.55
CA PRO A 275 3.52 -8.09 -14.83
C PRO A 275 2.90 -9.49 -14.79
N ASN A 276 1.59 -9.56 -14.53
CA ASN A 276 0.83 -10.81 -14.66
C ASN A 276 1.09 -11.49 -16.01
N GLN A 277 1.13 -12.82 -16.01
CA GLN A 277 1.52 -13.64 -17.16
C GLN A 277 0.37 -14.54 -17.60
N LYS A 278 0.30 -14.82 -18.91
CA LYS A 278 -0.59 -15.86 -19.42
C LYS A 278 0.09 -17.21 -19.34
N LEU A 279 -0.63 -18.24 -18.88
CA LEU A 279 -0.15 -19.62 -18.91
C LEU A 279 0.26 -20.05 -20.33
N ALA A 280 -0.43 -19.53 -21.35
CA ALA A 280 -0.14 -19.78 -22.76
C ALA A 280 1.26 -19.33 -23.21
N PHE A 281 1.92 -18.41 -22.49
CA PHE A 281 3.31 -18.01 -22.78
C PHE A 281 4.32 -19.10 -22.41
N GLN A 282 3.94 -20.05 -21.54
CA GLN A 282 4.73 -21.19 -21.06
C GLN A 282 5.98 -20.82 -20.26
N SER A 283 6.73 -19.78 -20.63
CA SER A 283 7.93 -19.35 -19.95
C SER A 283 8.17 -17.84 -20.04
N LEU A 284 8.95 -17.32 -19.11
CA LEU A 284 9.44 -15.95 -19.04
C LEU A 284 10.96 -15.97 -18.79
N GLU A 285 11.70 -15.13 -19.50
CA GLU A 285 13.10 -14.86 -19.19
C GLU A 285 13.20 -13.77 -18.13
N LEU A 286 13.83 -14.08 -17.00
CA LEU A 286 14.05 -13.19 -15.88
C LEU A 286 15.31 -12.36 -16.10
N SER A 287 15.25 -11.07 -15.74
CA SER A 287 16.38 -10.15 -15.81
C SER A 287 16.48 -9.36 -14.51
N ALA A 288 17.66 -9.40 -13.90
CA ALA A 288 18.00 -8.62 -12.72
C ALA A 288 19.50 -8.32 -12.74
N GLU A 289 19.87 -7.18 -12.17
CA GLU A 289 21.25 -6.70 -12.15
C GLU A 289 21.67 -6.33 -10.73
N ALA A 290 22.84 -6.79 -10.30
CA ALA A 290 23.47 -6.30 -9.08
C ALA A 290 24.37 -5.10 -9.41
N ASP A 291 24.34 -4.04 -8.61
CA ASP A 291 25.18 -2.85 -8.81
C ASP A 291 26.70 -3.14 -8.66
N SER A 292 27.05 -4.26 -8.03
CA SER A 292 28.41 -4.81 -7.96
C SER A 292 28.89 -5.45 -9.28
N GLY A 293 27.98 -5.72 -10.22
CA GLY A 293 28.22 -6.51 -11.43
C GLY A 293 28.32 -8.02 -11.19
N LEU A 294 28.03 -8.50 -9.97
CA LEU A 294 28.01 -9.93 -9.67
C LEU A 294 26.76 -10.61 -10.25
N PRO A 295 26.85 -11.88 -10.70
CA PRO A 295 25.70 -12.59 -11.25
C PRO A 295 24.58 -12.76 -10.22
N VAL A 296 23.35 -12.46 -10.64
CA VAL A 296 22.14 -12.70 -9.86
C VAL A 296 21.63 -14.13 -10.11
N VAL A 297 21.18 -14.78 -9.05
CA VAL A 297 20.56 -16.11 -9.09
C VAL A 297 19.07 -15.98 -8.79
N PHE A 298 18.25 -16.73 -9.52
CA PHE A 298 16.80 -16.78 -9.31
C PHE A 298 16.38 -18.09 -8.66
N ALA A 299 15.32 -18.04 -7.86
CA ALA A 299 14.66 -19.22 -7.32
C ALA A 299 13.15 -18.97 -7.22
N VAL A 300 12.34 -19.98 -7.58
CA VAL A 300 10.91 -19.98 -7.27
C VAL A 300 10.76 -20.21 -5.76
N GLN A 301 10.17 -19.23 -5.07
CA GLN A 301 9.84 -19.32 -3.64
C GLN A 301 8.51 -20.06 -3.43
N SER A 302 7.51 -19.77 -4.27
CA SER A 302 6.21 -20.43 -4.21
C SER A 302 5.50 -20.38 -5.57
N GLY A 303 4.45 -21.20 -5.72
CA GLY A 303 3.59 -21.21 -6.90
C GLY A 303 3.93 -22.26 -7.95
N SER A 304 3.09 -22.30 -8.98
CA SER A 304 3.13 -23.30 -10.06
C SER A 304 4.12 -22.93 -11.18
N ALA A 305 5.41 -22.83 -10.82
CA ALA A 305 6.49 -22.57 -11.77
C ALA A 305 7.79 -23.29 -11.38
N THR A 306 8.69 -23.45 -12.35
CA THR A 306 10.06 -23.95 -12.13
C THR A 306 11.04 -23.03 -12.84
N ASN A 307 12.25 -22.85 -12.32
CA ASN A 307 13.27 -22.04 -12.99
C ASN A 307 14.53 -22.86 -13.28
N PHE A 308 15.13 -22.61 -14.45
CA PHE A 308 16.44 -23.12 -14.83
C PHE A 308 17.29 -21.95 -15.33
N GLY A 309 18.26 -21.51 -14.53
CA GLY A 309 18.94 -20.23 -14.75
C GLY A 309 17.94 -19.07 -14.67
N SER A 310 17.91 -18.22 -15.69
CA SER A 310 16.96 -17.11 -15.83
C SER A 310 15.62 -17.51 -16.46
N ILE A 311 15.47 -18.74 -16.97
CA ILE A 311 14.23 -19.16 -17.62
C ILE A 311 13.26 -19.71 -16.58
N LEU A 312 12.17 -18.98 -16.35
CA LEU A 312 11.04 -19.38 -15.53
C LEU A 312 9.99 -20.07 -16.41
N THR A 313 9.60 -21.29 -16.09
CA THR A 313 8.60 -22.08 -16.83
C THR A 313 7.35 -22.25 -15.97
N PHE A 314 6.19 -21.87 -16.51
CA PHE A 314 4.89 -21.99 -15.87
C PHE A 314 4.32 -23.39 -16.02
N THR A 315 3.80 -23.97 -14.94
CA THR A 315 3.24 -25.33 -14.95
C THR A 315 1.73 -25.36 -14.73
N ALA A 316 1.16 -24.33 -14.11
CA ALA A 316 -0.28 -24.14 -13.95
C ALA A 316 -0.58 -22.65 -13.65
N THR A 317 -1.88 -22.30 -13.59
CA THR A 317 -2.32 -21.00 -13.10
C THR A 317 -2.09 -20.87 -11.58
N GLY A 318 -2.09 -19.63 -11.09
CA GLY A 318 -1.88 -19.29 -9.68
C GLY A 318 -0.86 -18.17 -9.48
N THR A 319 -0.71 -17.73 -8.24
CA THR A 319 0.35 -16.79 -7.85
C THR A 319 1.70 -17.49 -7.91
N VAL A 320 2.69 -16.81 -8.49
CA VAL A 320 4.08 -17.25 -8.57
C VAL A 320 4.95 -16.21 -7.90
N GLU A 321 5.84 -16.70 -7.05
CA GLU A 321 6.79 -15.86 -6.32
C GLU A 321 8.22 -16.27 -6.66
N VAL A 322 9.01 -15.30 -7.10
CA VAL A 322 10.40 -15.51 -7.51
C VAL A 322 11.30 -14.56 -6.76
N VAL A 323 12.36 -15.11 -6.19
CA VAL A 323 13.41 -14.35 -5.50
C VAL A 323 14.61 -14.20 -6.43
N ALA A 324 15.10 -12.97 -6.53
CA ALA A 324 16.44 -12.67 -7.02
C ALA A 324 17.39 -12.55 -5.82
N SER A 325 18.51 -13.26 -5.86
CA SER A 325 19.53 -13.25 -4.81
C SER A 325 20.92 -13.05 -5.37
N GLN A 326 21.75 -12.35 -4.61
CA GLN A 326 23.15 -12.17 -4.89
C GLN A 326 23.90 -12.36 -3.55
N PRO A 327 24.81 -13.35 -3.45
CA PRO A 327 25.42 -13.75 -2.18
C PRO A 327 26.65 -12.92 -1.77
N GLY A 328 27.12 -12.00 -2.59
CA GLY A 328 28.36 -11.26 -2.36
C GLY A 328 29.60 -12.06 -2.70
N ASN A 329 30.74 -11.55 -2.27
CA ASN A 329 32.05 -12.17 -2.37
C ASN A 329 32.99 -11.59 -1.30
N GLY A 330 34.31 -11.77 -1.43
CA GLY A 330 35.27 -11.21 -0.47
C GLY A 330 35.37 -9.67 -0.44
N THR A 331 34.72 -8.97 -1.37
CA THR A 331 34.71 -7.50 -1.48
C THR A 331 33.34 -6.91 -1.17
N TYR A 332 32.28 -7.50 -1.70
CA TYR A 332 30.91 -7.04 -1.52
C TYR A 332 30.15 -7.96 -0.57
N ALA A 333 29.41 -7.38 0.37
CA ALA A 333 28.50 -8.12 1.24
C ALA A 333 27.33 -8.73 0.43
N PRO A 334 26.60 -9.74 0.94
CA PRO A 334 25.35 -10.19 0.31
C PRO A 334 24.38 -9.01 0.09
N ALA A 335 23.64 -9.03 -1.01
CA ALA A 335 22.57 -8.06 -1.24
C ALA A 335 21.28 -8.55 -0.56
N SER A 336 20.45 -7.64 -0.07
CA SER A 336 19.07 -7.99 0.32
C SER A 336 18.36 -8.62 -0.87
N PRO A 337 17.75 -9.81 -0.71
CA PRO A 337 17.03 -10.47 -1.78
C PRO A 337 15.83 -9.62 -2.22
N VAL A 338 15.48 -9.72 -3.51
CA VAL A 338 14.31 -9.01 -4.07
C VAL A 338 13.29 -10.04 -4.51
N LEU A 339 12.13 -10.03 -3.83
CA LEU A 339 10.99 -10.87 -4.15
C LEU A 339 10.09 -10.18 -5.19
N ARG A 340 9.62 -10.97 -6.16
CA ARG A 340 8.58 -10.57 -7.11
C ARG A 340 7.44 -11.57 -7.08
N SER A 341 6.24 -11.06 -6.87
CA SER A 341 4.98 -11.80 -6.90
C SER A 341 4.17 -11.35 -8.10
N PHE A 342 3.61 -12.29 -8.85
CA PHE A 342 2.73 -12.02 -9.98
C PHE A 342 1.81 -13.21 -10.22
N ARG A 343 0.68 -12.99 -10.91
CA ARG A 343 -0.26 -14.06 -11.22
C ARG A 343 -0.03 -14.64 -12.61
N VAL A 344 -0.03 -15.96 -12.70
CA VAL A 344 -0.17 -16.72 -13.94
C VAL A 344 -1.64 -17.11 -14.11
N ALA A 345 -2.27 -16.70 -15.21
CA ALA A 345 -3.69 -16.93 -15.47
C ALA A 345 -3.96 -17.33 -16.93
N GLU A 346 -5.20 -17.68 -17.27
CA GLU A 346 -5.58 -17.93 -18.67
C GLU A 346 -5.66 -16.60 -19.44
N GLU A 347 -6.27 -15.59 -18.80
CA GLU A 347 -6.45 -14.25 -19.35
C GLU A 347 -5.90 -13.16 -18.42
N ILE A 348 -5.53 -12.02 -19.02
CA ILE A 348 -5.11 -10.80 -18.31
C ILE A 348 -6.07 -9.70 -18.72
N GLN A 349 -6.38 -8.80 -17.79
CA GLN A 349 -7.30 -7.70 -17.98
C GLN A 349 -6.71 -6.34 -17.59
N HIS A 350 -7.38 -5.28 -18.02
CA HIS A 350 -7.08 -3.89 -17.68
C HIS A 350 -8.33 -3.18 -17.18
N ILE A 351 -8.15 -2.16 -16.35
CA ILE A 351 -9.22 -1.24 -15.93
C ILE A 351 -9.13 0.04 -16.75
N PHE A 352 -10.28 0.55 -17.14
CA PHE A 352 -10.46 1.88 -17.72
C PHE A 352 -11.29 2.71 -16.76
N VAL A 353 -10.76 3.86 -16.33
CA VAL A 353 -11.51 4.84 -15.54
C VAL A 353 -11.66 6.10 -16.38
N GLU A 354 -12.86 6.65 -16.45
CA GLU A 354 -13.08 7.95 -17.07
C GLU A 354 -12.34 9.03 -16.27
N PRO A 355 -11.48 9.86 -16.89
CA PRO A 355 -10.77 10.92 -16.18
C PRO A 355 -11.74 11.85 -15.45
N LEU A 356 -11.45 12.11 -14.17
CA LEU A 356 -12.25 13.01 -13.35
C LEU A 356 -11.57 14.37 -13.26
N ALA A 357 -12.28 15.44 -13.62
CA ALA A 357 -11.79 16.81 -13.41
C ALA A 357 -11.82 17.19 -11.92
N ASN A 358 -11.12 18.26 -11.55
CA ASN A 358 -11.29 18.88 -10.23
C ASN A 358 -12.78 19.13 -9.95
N GLN A 359 -13.15 19.03 -8.69
CA GLN A 359 -14.52 19.18 -8.22
C GLN A 359 -14.65 20.46 -7.39
N ILE A 360 -15.83 21.08 -7.43
CA ILE A 360 -16.14 22.23 -6.58
C ILE A 360 -16.73 21.71 -5.28
N LYS A 361 -16.30 22.29 -4.15
CA LYS A 361 -16.93 22.09 -2.84
C LYS A 361 -18.41 22.51 -2.89
N SER A 362 -19.29 21.53 -3.09
CA SER A 362 -20.72 21.76 -3.23
C SER A 362 -21.59 20.84 -2.35
N GLY A 363 -21.00 19.98 -1.51
CA GLY A 363 -21.76 19.01 -0.70
C GLY A 363 -22.49 17.94 -1.52
N GLY A 364 -22.13 17.78 -2.79
CA GLY A 364 -22.83 16.91 -3.76
C GLY A 364 -22.17 15.55 -3.97
N SER A 365 -22.76 14.76 -4.87
CA SER A 365 -22.17 13.49 -5.32
C SER A 365 -21.92 13.49 -6.82
N VAL A 366 -20.89 12.75 -7.22
CA VAL A 366 -20.45 12.58 -8.61
C VAL A 366 -20.39 11.10 -8.92
N ARG A 367 -20.85 10.69 -10.11
CA ARG A 367 -20.69 9.31 -10.56
C ARG A 367 -19.33 9.18 -11.25
N VAL A 368 -18.56 8.18 -10.85
CA VAL A 368 -17.31 7.78 -11.52
C VAL A 368 -17.64 6.59 -12.42
N ASN A 369 -17.15 6.59 -13.66
CA ASN A 369 -17.33 5.47 -14.58
C ASN A 369 -16.02 4.69 -14.66
N ALA A 370 -16.08 3.40 -14.34
CA ALA A 370 -14.95 2.49 -14.41
C ALA A 370 -15.39 1.13 -14.95
N ASP A 371 -14.63 0.61 -15.93
CA ASP A 371 -14.92 -0.64 -16.63
C ASP A 371 -13.67 -1.52 -16.73
N ALA A 372 -13.82 -2.83 -16.57
CA ALA A 372 -12.74 -3.79 -16.82
C ALA A 372 -12.85 -4.38 -18.23
N SER A 373 -11.72 -4.64 -18.88
CA SER A 373 -11.67 -5.26 -20.21
C SER A 373 -12.27 -6.68 -20.26
N SER A 374 -12.36 -7.34 -19.10
CA SER A 374 -13.00 -8.64 -18.91
C SER A 374 -14.53 -8.57 -18.79
N GLY A 375 -15.08 -7.39 -18.50
CA GLY A 375 -16.47 -7.21 -18.08
C GLY A 375 -16.73 -7.53 -16.60
N LEU A 376 -15.72 -7.89 -15.81
CA LEU A 376 -15.85 -8.06 -14.36
C LEU A 376 -16.12 -6.70 -13.67
N PRO A 377 -16.93 -6.66 -12.59
CA PRO A 377 -17.24 -5.40 -11.91
C PRO A 377 -15.99 -4.76 -11.29
N VAL A 378 -15.70 -3.51 -11.65
CA VAL A 378 -14.63 -2.73 -11.01
C VAL A 378 -15.10 -2.27 -9.63
N LYS A 379 -14.19 -2.25 -8.66
CA LYS A 379 -14.38 -1.67 -7.33
C LYS A 379 -13.62 -0.36 -7.23
N LEU A 380 -14.17 0.61 -6.51
CA LEU A 380 -13.54 1.91 -6.27
C LEU A 380 -13.41 2.21 -4.78
N GLU A 381 -12.32 2.83 -4.38
CA GLU A 381 -12.14 3.36 -3.02
C GLU A 381 -11.44 4.72 -3.03
N VAL A 382 -11.61 5.48 -1.95
CA VAL A 382 -10.78 6.67 -1.69
C VAL A 382 -9.49 6.17 -1.08
N TYR A 383 -8.41 6.24 -1.85
CA TYR A 383 -7.09 5.79 -1.45
C TYR A 383 -6.40 6.80 -0.54
N ASP A 384 -6.50 8.09 -0.90
CA ASP A 384 -6.02 9.21 -0.09
C ASP A 384 -6.93 10.43 -0.28
N GLY A 385 -7.06 11.26 0.74
CA GLY A 385 -7.87 12.47 0.73
C GLY A 385 -8.53 12.81 2.06
N PRO A 386 -9.37 13.86 2.09
CA PRO A 386 -10.05 14.28 3.31
C PRO A 386 -10.97 13.19 3.88
N ALA A 387 -10.96 13.02 5.20
CA ALA A 387 -11.65 11.91 5.88
C ALA A 387 -13.17 11.85 5.68
N THR A 388 -13.81 12.93 5.25
CA THR A 388 -15.26 12.93 4.99
C THR A 388 -15.62 12.60 3.53
N VAL A 389 -14.64 12.55 2.63
CA VAL A 389 -14.81 12.10 1.25
C VAL A 389 -14.93 10.59 1.23
N SER A 390 -15.92 10.07 0.53
CA SER A 390 -16.14 8.62 0.41
C SER A 390 -16.68 8.27 -0.97
N ILE A 391 -16.46 7.04 -1.43
CA ILE A 391 -17.02 6.53 -2.67
C ILE A 391 -17.70 5.18 -2.40
N GLY A 392 -18.88 4.97 -2.99
CA GLY A 392 -19.51 3.66 -2.92
C GLY A 392 -18.79 2.66 -3.82
N GLU A 393 -18.24 1.60 -3.22
CA GLU A 393 -17.35 0.63 -3.85
C GLU A 393 -17.87 0.07 -5.17
N THR A 394 -19.17 -0.28 -5.22
CA THR A 394 -19.80 -0.94 -6.37
C THR A 394 -20.78 -0.04 -7.13
N ASN A 395 -21.30 1.01 -6.48
CA ASN A 395 -22.20 1.95 -7.14
C ASN A 395 -21.45 3.11 -7.81
N HIS A 396 -20.16 3.28 -7.50
CA HIS A 396 -19.25 4.30 -8.01
C HIS A 396 -19.75 5.74 -7.81
N VAL A 397 -20.48 5.98 -6.72
CA VAL A 397 -20.95 7.31 -6.35
C VAL A 397 -20.00 7.93 -5.34
N LEU A 398 -19.21 8.91 -5.78
CA LEU A 398 -18.32 9.72 -4.97
C LEU A 398 -19.12 10.79 -4.23
N ASN A 399 -19.01 10.85 -2.91
CA ASN A 399 -19.52 11.92 -2.06
C ASN A 399 -18.37 12.87 -1.75
N LEU A 400 -18.49 14.12 -2.22
CA LEU A 400 -17.46 15.15 -2.06
C LEU A 400 -17.45 15.75 -0.64
N ALA A 401 -18.52 15.54 0.13
CA ALA A 401 -18.73 16.20 1.42
C ALA A 401 -18.48 17.73 1.34
N ASN A 402 -18.01 18.34 2.43
CA ASN A 402 -17.73 19.78 2.52
C ASN A 402 -16.24 20.10 2.71
N ASP A 403 -15.36 19.14 2.41
CA ASP A 403 -13.93 19.31 2.56
C ASP A 403 -13.29 19.85 1.27
N ILE A 404 -12.09 20.44 1.41
CA ILE A 404 -11.20 20.79 0.28
C ILE A 404 -9.94 19.94 0.41
N GLY A 405 -9.29 19.65 -0.71
CA GLY A 405 -8.04 18.90 -0.69
C GLY A 405 -7.81 18.09 -1.96
N THR A 406 -6.64 17.48 -2.03
CA THR A 406 -6.33 16.47 -3.06
C THR A 406 -7.05 15.18 -2.70
N VAL A 407 -7.58 14.49 -3.70
CA VAL A 407 -8.22 13.18 -3.58
C VAL A 407 -7.60 12.26 -4.61
N THR A 408 -7.23 11.07 -4.14
CA THR A 408 -6.73 9.96 -4.95
C THR A 408 -7.75 8.83 -4.87
N LEU A 409 -8.39 8.49 -5.99
CA LEU A 409 -9.22 7.28 -6.07
C LEU A 409 -8.38 6.11 -6.56
N ARG A 410 -8.64 4.92 -6.01
CA ARG A 410 -8.11 3.65 -6.51
C ARG A 410 -9.24 2.85 -7.14
N ALA A 411 -9.04 2.42 -8.38
CA ALA A 411 -9.88 1.47 -9.07
C ALA A 411 -9.17 0.13 -9.16
N PHE A 412 -9.82 -0.94 -8.70
CA PHE A 412 -9.24 -2.27 -8.66
C PHE A 412 -10.24 -3.35 -9.11
N GLN A 413 -9.70 -4.46 -9.62
CA GLN A 413 -10.47 -5.59 -10.11
C GLN A 413 -9.69 -6.89 -9.86
N PRO A 414 -10.09 -7.72 -8.87
CA PRO A 414 -9.31 -8.90 -8.43
C PRO A 414 -9.23 -10.05 -9.44
N GLY A 415 -9.97 -10.00 -10.54
CA GLY A 415 -10.07 -11.10 -11.48
C GLY A 415 -10.99 -12.21 -11.00
N ASP A 416 -10.79 -13.39 -11.56
CA ASP A 416 -11.50 -14.62 -11.22
C ASP A 416 -10.58 -15.84 -11.42
N ALA A 417 -11.15 -17.05 -11.44
CA ALA A 417 -10.39 -18.28 -11.63
C ALA A 417 -9.60 -18.32 -12.96
N ALA A 418 -10.06 -17.64 -14.01
CA ALA A 418 -9.44 -17.64 -15.34
C ALA A 418 -8.66 -16.35 -15.62
N THR A 419 -9.10 -15.22 -15.05
CA THR A 419 -8.59 -13.88 -15.35
C THR A 419 -7.76 -13.36 -14.20
N ALA A 420 -6.53 -12.90 -14.45
CA ALA A 420 -5.70 -12.26 -13.43
C ALA A 420 -6.31 -10.96 -12.90
N PRO A 421 -5.95 -10.52 -11.68
CA PRO A 421 -6.21 -9.15 -11.24
C PRO A 421 -5.71 -8.16 -12.29
N ALA A 422 -6.47 -7.09 -12.51
CA ALA A 422 -5.99 -5.96 -13.28
C ALA A 422 -4.96 -5.18 -12.45
N PRO A 423 -3.97 -4.53 -13.08
CA PRO A 423 -3.23 -3.45 -12.43
C PRO A 423 -4.21 -2.37 -11.96
N ASP A 424 -4.03 -1.89 -10.73
CA ASP A 424 -4.85 -0.81 -10.19
C ASP A 424 -4.66 0.48 -10.99
N VAL A 425 -5.74 1.27 -11.07
CA VAL A 425 -5.73 2.57 -11.71
C VAL A 425 -6.01 3.63 -10.66
N PHE A 426 -5.09 4.57 -10.51
CA PHE A 426 -5.23 5.71 -9.61
C PHE A 426 -5.70 6.95 -10.39
N VAL A 427 -6.66 7.67 -9.82
CA VAL A 427 -7.21 8.91 -10.40
C VAL A 427 -7.09 10.03 -9.38
N ASP A 428 -6.27 11.02 -9.71
CA ASP A 428 -6.02 12.19 -8.87
C ASP A 428 -6.86 13.37 -9.34
N PHE A 429 -7.48 14.07 -8.39
CA PHE A 429 -8.17 15.34 -8.62
C PHE A 429 -8.20 16.17 -7.32
N GLU A 430 -8.57 17.44 -7.41
CA GLU A 430 -8.76 18.29 -6.23
C GLU A 430 -10.23 18.66 -6.01
N ILE A 431 -10.64 18.72 -4.74
CA ILE A 431 -11.85 19.42 -4.31
C ILE A 431 -11.46 20.84 -3.91
N VAL A 432 -11.98 21.83 -4.62
CA VAL A 432 -11.57 23.23 -4.48
C VAL A 432 -12.76 24.15 -4.23
N GLU A 433 -12.47 25.33 -3.66
CA GLU A 433 -13.46 26.41 -3.60
C GLU A 433 -13.82 26.88 -5.01
N SER A 434 -15.06 27.30 -5.24
CA SER A 434 -15.54 27.72 -6.57
C SER A 434 -14.77 28.91 -7.18
N SER A 435 -14.07 29.67 -6.34
CA SER A 435 -13.21 30.80 -6.72
C SER A 435 -11.76 30.42 -6.99
N ALA A 436 -11.37 29.16 -6.77
CA ALA A 436 -10.01 28.70 -7.00
C ALA A 436 -9.67 28.76 -8.49
N SER A 437 -8.42 29.11 -8.81
CA SER A 437 -7.97 29.26 -10.20
C SER A 437 -7.98 27.95 -11.00
N ASN A 438 -7.99 26.81 -10.30
CA ASN A 438 -8.06 25.46 -10.84
C ASN A 438 -9.44 24.81 -10.64
N ALA A 439 -10.46 25.59 -10.27
CA ALA A 439 -11.84 25.10 -10.24
C ALA A 439 -12.31 24.76 -11.66
N PRO A 440 -13.09 23.67 -11.84
CA PRO A 440 -13.69 23.38 -13.13
C PRO A 440 -14.62 24.54 -13.51
N VAL A 441 -14.43 25.06 -14.72
CA VAL A 441 -15.25 26.16 -15.23
C VAL A 441 -16.40 25.57 -16.04
N PRO A 442 -17.66 25.97 -15.80
CA PRO A 442 -18.78 25.56 -16.66
C PRO A 442 -18.45 25.89 -18.12
N LEU A 443 -18.83 25.01 -19.04
CA LEU A 443 -18.53 25.20 -20.47
C LEU A 443 -18.96 26.59 -20.98
N ALA A 444 -20.09 27.12 -20.51
CA ALA A 444 -20.57 28.45 -20.87
C ALA A 444 -19.60 29.57 -20.45
N ASP A 445 -19.05 29.50 -19.24
CA ASP A 445 -18.12 30.49 -18.70
C ASP A 445 -16.74 30.34 -19.34
N TRP A 446 -16.30 29.10 -19.61
CA TRP A 446 -15.08 28.83 -20.36
C TRP A 446 -15.18 29.36 -21.79
N MET A 447 -16.31 29.16 -22.47
CA MET A 447 -16.56 29.67 -23.83
C MET A 447 -16.66 31.20 -23.88
N ALA A 448 -17.06 31.86 -22.80
CA ALA A 448 -17.13 33.32 -22.73
C ALA A 448 -15.73 33.97 -22.79
N VAL A 449 -14.71 33.29 -22.26
CA VAL A 449 -13.31 33.77 -22.24
C VAL A 449 -12.43 33.09 -23.28
N ASN A 450 -12.80 31.89 -23.73
CA ASN A 450 -12.22 31.17 -24.85
C ASN A 450 -13.30 31.00 -25.92
N PRO A 451 -13.66 32.06 -26.66
CA PRO A 451 -14.60 31.93 -27.75
C PRO A 451 -13.98 30.97 -28.76
N LEU A 452 -14.44 29.72 -28.73
CA LEU A 452 -14.33 28.87 -29.89
C LEU A 452 -14.96 29.67 -31.03
N PRO A 453 -14.31 29.80 -32.20
CA PRO A 453 -14.99 30.30 -33.37
C PRO A 453 -16.19 29.37 -33.59
N GLY A 454 -17.33 29.76 -33.05
CA GLY A 454 -18.55 28.98 -33.14
C GLY A 454 -18.93 28.89 -34.61
N PRO A 455 -19.63 27.82 -35.01
CA PRO A 455 -20.22 27.78 -36.33
C PRO A 455 -21.11 29.01 -36.47
N ALA A 456 -20.88 29.83 -37.49
CA ALA A 456 -21.91 30.77 -37.90
C ALA A 456 -23.12 29.93 -38.34
N ILE A 457 -24.12 29.79 -37.48
CA ILE A 457 -25.39 29.15 -37.84
C ILE A 457 -26.09 30.12 -38.80
N ALA A 458 -25.78 29.99 -40.09
CA ALA A 458 -26.62 30.56 -41.12
C ALA A 458 -27.72 29.55 -41.41
N SER A 459 -28.98 29.94 -41.22
CA SER A 459 -30.10 29.25 -41.84
C SER A 459 -29.91 29.31 -43.35
N ALA A 460 -29.56 28.17 -43.94
CA ALA A 460 -29.33 28.04 -45.38
C ALA A 460 -30.32 27.05 -45.98
N THR A 461 -30.51 27.16 -47.29
CA THR A 461 -31.14 26.10 -48.08
C THR A 461 -30.06 25.24 -48.72
N ASP A 462 -30.26 23.92 -48.78
CA ASP A 462 -29.37 23.05 -49.55
C ASP A 462 -29.44 23.33 -51.05
N ALA A 463 -28.60 22.66 -51.84
CA ALA A 463 -28.57 22.79 -53.30
C ALA A 463 -29.92 22.47 -53.99
N TYR A 464 -30.91 21.97 -53.23
CA TYR A 464 -32.25 21.60 -53.67
C TYR A 464 -33.36 22.43 -52.99
N GLY A 465 -33.02 23.48 -52.23
CA GLY A 465 -33.99 24.41 -51.63
C GLY A 465 -34.61 23.96 -50.30
N ARG A 466 -34.06 22.93 -49.63
CA ARG A 466 -34.58 22.42 -48.34
C ARG A 466 -33.89 23.09 -47.15
N PRO A 467 -34.56 23.25 -45.99
CA PRO A 467 -33.94 23.80 -44.79
C PRO A 467 -32.73 22.97 -44.35
N ALA A 468 -31.59 23.62 -44.16
CA ALA A 468 -30.35 22.99 -43.75
C ALA A 468 -29.62 23.83 -42.68
N VAL A 469 -28.80 23.16 -41.87
CA VAL A 469 -27.89 23.80 -40.92
C VAL A 469 -26.47 23.62 -41.43
N VAL A 470 -25.73 24.73 -41.57
CA VAL A 470 -24.31 24.69 -41.90
C VAL A 470 -23.51 24.87 -40.61
N LEU A 471 -22.61 23.92 -40.34
CA LEU A 471 -21.64 23.99 -39.26
C LEU A 471 -20.26 24.30 -39.86
N GLU A 472 -19.60 25.32 -39.32
CA GLU A 472 -18.25 25.73 -39.71
C GLU A 472 -17.29 25.49 -38.54
N TYR A 473 -16.26 24.68 -38.79
CA TYR A 473 -15.25 24.32 -37.79
C TYR A 473 -13.89 24.91 -38.19
N ALA A 474 -13.20 25.56 -37.25
CA ALA A 474 -11.79 25.90 -37.38
C ALA A 474 -10.93 24.81 -36.74
N LEU A 475 -10.06 24.19 -37.53
CA LEU A 475 -9.24 23.05 -37.14
C LEU A 475 -7.76 23.45 -37.16
N ASP A 476 -7.00 23.11 -36.12
CA ASP A 476 -5.54 23.22 -36.13
C ASP A 476 -4.94 22.13 -37.04
N ARG A 477 -4.24 22.53 -38.09
CA ARG A 477 -3.61 21.64 -39.09
C ARG A 477 -2.40 20.90 -38.54
N ARG A 478 -1.90 21.28 -37.36
CA ARG A 478 -0.76 20.61 -36.71
C ARG A 478 -1.18 19.34 -35.98
N MET A 479 -2.47 19.15 -35.71
CA MET A 479 -2.99 17.89 -35.16
C MET A 479 -2.86 16.78 -36.21
N ARG A 480 -2.10 15.72 -35.88
CA ARG A 480 -1.92 14.54 -36.75
C ARG A 480 -3.01 13.52 -36.42
N GLY A 481 -3.86 13.20 -37.41
CA GLY A 481 -4.94 12.23 -37.23
C GLY A 481 -6.02 12.32 -38.31
N ARG A 482 -7.00 11.41 -38.28
CA ARG A 482 -8.23 11.50 -39.11
C ARG A 482 -9.32 12.21 -38.32
N SER A 483 -9.90 13.25 -38.89
CA SER A 483 -11.07 13.93 -38.31
C SER A 483 -12.37 13.33 -38.87
N ARG A 484 -13.33 13.04 -38.00
CA ARG A 484 -14.70 12.63 -38.41
C ARG A 484 -15.77 13.29 -37.54
N VAL A 485 -16.95 13.49 -38.10
CA VAL A 485 -18.11 14.01 -37.36
C VAL A 485 -19.01 12.83 -36.98
N ALA A 486 -19.29 12.68 -35.69
CA ALA A 486 -20.21 11.67 -35.18
C ALA A 486 -21.51 12.33 -34.69
N GLY A 487 -22.65 11.65 -34.85
CA GLY A 487 -23.93 12.13 -34.34
C GLY A 487 -24.68 11.11 -33.49
N SER A 488 -25.52 11.61 -32.58
CA SER A 488 -26.32 10.82 -31.64
C SER A 488 -27.74 11.37 -31.47
N GLY A 489 -28.71 10.49 -31.27
CA GLY A 489 -30.10 10.88 -30.99
C GLY A 489 -30.38 11.15 -29.50
N ASP A 490 -29.58 10.57 -28.60
CA ASP A 490 -29.90 10.48 -27.16
C ASP A 490 -28.66 10.45 -26.23
N LEU A 491 -27.48 10.82 -26.75
CA LEU A 491 -26.17 10.80 -26.06
C LEU A 491 -25.64 9.41 -25.66
N ALA A 492 -26.45 8.34 -25.77
CA ALA A 492 -26.09 6.99 -25.34
C ALA A 492 -25.39 6.15 -26.44
N GLY A 493 -25.54 6.53 -27.72
CA GLY A 493 -24.87 5.86 -28.84
C GLY A 493 -24.43 6.85 -29.93
N TRP A 494 -23.18 6.75 -30.38
CA TRP A 494 -22.60 7.61 -31.42
C TRP A 494 -22.44 6.85 -32.73
N THR A 495 -23.00 7.37 -33.81
CA THR A 495 -22.86 6.78 -35.16
C THR A 495 -22.05 7.72 -36.05
N ASN A 496 -21.23 7.14 -36.93
CA ASN A 496 -20.54 7.91 -37.95
C ASN A 496 -21.59 8.48 -38.90
N ILE A 497 -21.62 9.80 -39.01
CA ILE A 497 -22.42 10.49 -40.03
C ILE A 497 -21.41 10.95 -41.08
N VAL A 498 -21.71 10.75 -42.37
CA VAL A 498 -20.93 11.32 -43.46
C VAL A 498 -21.65 12.57 -43.92
N PRO A 499 -21.37 13.74 -43.31
CA PRO A 499 -22.02 14.94 -43.78
C PRO A 499 -21.41 15.38 -45.12
N GLU A 500 -22.20 16.10 -45.92
CA GLU A 500 -21.72 16.67 -47.17
C GLU A 500 -20.74 17.82 -46.86
N ILE A 501 -19.48 17.66 -47.29
CA ILE A 501 -18.44 18.68 -47.14
C ILE A 501 -18.60 19.67 -48.28
N ILE A 502 -19.11 20.86 -47.97
CA ILE A 502 -19.45 21.88 -48.95
C ILE A 502 -18.34 22.93 -49.15
N GLY A 503 -17.27 22.87 -48.35
CA GLY A 503 -16.11 23.74 -48.51
C GLY A 503 -14.93 23.34 -47.61
N ARG A 504 -13.72 23.51 -48.15
CA ARG A 504 -12.45 23.41 -47.43
C ARG A 504 -11.55 24.57 -47.85
N ASP A 505 -11.39 25.54 -46.97
CA ASP A 505 -10.49 26.68 -47.19
C ASP A 505 -9.39 26.65 -46.12
N GLY A 506 -8.18 27.11 -46.46
CA GLY A 506 -7.04 27.08 -45.53
C GLY A 506 -6.09 28.26 -45.72
N ALA A 507 -5.70 28.87 -44.61
CA ALA A 507 -4.60 29.83 -44.52
C ALA A 507 -3.78 29.53 -43.25
N GLY A 508 -2.47 29.34 -43.40
CA GLY A 508 -1.58 29.00 -42.29
C GLY A 508 -1.92 27.66 -41.61
N ASP A 509 -1.79 27.63 -40.28
CA ASP A 509 -2.00 26.46 -39.43
C ASP A 509 -3.48 26.13 -39.16
N VAL A 510 -4.43 26.82 -39.80
CA VAL A 510 -5.86 26.60 -39.59
C VAL A 510 -6.54 26.13 -40.88
N MET A 511 -7.37 25.10 -40.78
CA MET A 511 -8.28 24.64 -41.84
C MET A 511 -9.71 24.92 -41.42
N THR A 512 -10.51 25.45 -42.34
CA THR A 512 -11.95 25.63 -42.13
C THR A 512 -12.72 24.53 -42.83
N LEU A 513 -13.54 23.80 -42.08
CA LEU A 513 -14.42 22.76 -42.61
C LEU A 513 -15.88 23.22 -42.55
N LYS A 514 -16.55 23.27 -43.71
CA LYS A 514 -17.99 23.56 -43.81
C LYS A 514 -18.77 22.27 -44.06
N VAL A 515 -19.74 22.03 -43.18
CA VAL A 515 -20.49 20.79 -43.10
C VAL A 515 -21.98 21.11 -43.18
N GLN A 516 -22.69 20.54 -44.16
CA GLN A 516 -24.14 20.75 -44.30
C GLN A 516 -24.93 19.55 -43.77
N LEU A 517 -25.95 19.83 -42.96
CA LEU A 517 -26.84 18.84 -42.34
C LEU A 517 -28.26 18.97 -42.88
N THR A 518 -28.94 17.84 -43.10
CA THR A 518 -30.36 17.84 -43.49
C THR A 518 -31.26 18.24 -42.30
N ALA A 519 -32.50 18.66 -42.60
CA ALA A 519 -33.49 19.02 -41.58
C ALA A 519 -33.85 17.89 -40.59
N GLU A 520 -33.71 16.62 -41.00
CA GLU A 520 -33.92 15.47 -40.10
C GLU A 520 -32.73 15.28 -39.15
N GLU A 521 -31.52 15.52 -39.65
CA GLU A 521 -30.28 15.35 -38.89
C GLU A 521 -30.09 16.48 -37.87
N ALA A 522 -30.52 17.72 -38.16
CA ALA A 522 -30.41 18.89 -37.28
C ALA A 522 -31.04 18.75 -35.87
N LYS A 523 -31.76 17.66 -35.59
CA LYS A 523 -32.33 17.32 -34.27
C LYS A 523 -31.42 16.42 -33.41
N ARG A 524 -30.22 16.10 -33.89
CA ARG A 524 -29.24 15.21 -33.23
C ARG A 524 -28.16 16.02 -32.49
N TYR A 525 -27.49 15.36 -31.56
CA TYR A 525 -26.24 15.83 -30.97
C TYR A 525 -25.06 15.48 -31.89
N TYR A 526 -24.03 16.32 -31.91
CA TYR A 526 -22.86 16.15 -32.77
C TYR A 526 -21.57 16.36 -32.00
N ARG A 527 -20.54 15.59 -32.35
CA ARG A 527 -19.16 15.84 -31.89
C ARG A 527 -18.18 15.65 -33.03
N LEU A 528 -17.13 16.46 -33.03
CA LEU A 528 -15.97 16.26 -33.88
C LEU A 528 -14.99 15.35 -33.16
N MET A 529 -14.64 14.24 -33.78
CA MET A 529 -13.68 13.27 -33.28
C MET A 529 -12.37 13.41 -34.03
N PHE A 530 -11.26 13.39 -33.28
CA PHE A 530 -9.92 13.24 -33.83
C PHE A 530 -9.42 11.85 -33.44
N GLU A 531 -9.11 11.03 -34.43
CA GLU A 531 -8.46 9.74 -34.22
C GLU A 531 -6.97 9.92 -34.50
N GLU A 532 -6.13 9.74 -33.48
CA GLU A 532 -4.68 9.62 -33.67
C GLU A 532 -4.38 8.42 -34.58
N GLN A 533 -3.37 8.56 -35.43
CA GLN A 533 -2.91 7.48 -36.32
C GLN A 533 -1.87 6.60 -35.66
#